data_AF-A0A951CEI0-F1
#
_entry.id   AF-A0A951CEI0-F1
#
_cell.length_a   1.000
_cell.length_b   1.000
_cell.length_c   1.000
_cell.angle_alpha   90.00
_cell.angle_beta   90.00
_cell.angle_gamma   90.00
#
_symmetry.space_group_name_H-M   'P 1'
#
loop_
_entity.id
_entity.type
_entity.pdbx_description
1 polymer ?
#
loop_
_entity_poly.entity_id
_entity_poly.type
_entity_poly.pdbx_seq_one_letter_code
_entity_poly.pdbx_strand_id
1 'polypeptide(L)'
;MRMFRITVVLLALTGSAFAGDVLSDTPENRAKLADEYLKEVPVKELLDDITERIAANIPENKREEFKSMLTKHFDLDALVAAEKESLAKVFTVGELNAMIQYQSTPEGKSSMKKMGIYMADL
;
A
#
# COMPACT_ATOMS: atom_id res chain seq x y z
N MET A 1 -45.81 -16.58 -43.95
CA MET A 1 -44.55 -16.08 -44.56
C MET A 1 -44.45 -14.58 -44.35
N ARG A 2 -43.65 -14.17 -43.35
CA ARG A 2 -42.98 -12.86 -43.13
C ARG A 2 -42.51 -12.83 -41.66
N MET A 3 -41.80 -13.90 -41.33
CA MET A 3 -41.01 -14.05 -40.13
C MET A 3 -39.71 -13.23 -40.30
N PHE A 4 -39.22 -12.66 -39.19
CA PHE A 4 -37.78 -12.60 -38.91
C PHE A 4 -36.90 -11.51 -39.53
N ARG A 5 -37.22 -10.21 -39.40
CA ARG A 5 -36.25 -9.08 -39.52
C ARG A 5 -36.87 -7.91 -38.72
N ILE A 6 -36.44 -7.51 -37.53
CA ILE A 6 -35.15 -6.92 -37.17
C ILE A 6 -35.06 -7.02 -35.63
N THR A 7 -34.40 -8.05 -35.14
CA THR A 7 -33.80 -8.09 -33.79
C THR A 7 -32.33 -7.78 -34.00
N VAL A 8 -31.70 -7.09 -33.05
CA VAL A 8 -30.25 -6.77 -33.00
C VAL A 8 -29.83 -5.55 -33.83
N VAL A 9 -29.99 -4.34 -33.25
CA VAL A 9 -29.13 -3.19 -33.58
C VAL A 9 -28.76 -2.46 -32.28
N LEU A 10 -27.49 -2.61 -31.92
CA LEU A 10 -26.67 -1.74 -31.06
C LEU A 10 -26.88 -1.75 -29.54
N LEU A 11 -26.68 -2.93 -28.96
CA LEU A 11 -26.10 -3.10 -27.62
C LEU A 11 -24.56 -2.92 -27.71
N ALA A 12 -24.06 -1.70 -27.95
CA ALA A 12 -22.63 -1.49 -28.25
C ALA A 12 -22.08 -0.12 -27.77
N LEU A 13 -22.31 0.26 -26.50
CA LEU A 13 -21.64 1.44 -25.92
C LEU A 13 -21.29 1.34 -24.43
N THR A 14 -21.36 0.16 -23.81
CA THR A 14 -20.89 -0.07 -22.43
C THR A 14 -19.57 -0.84 -22.40
N GLY A 15 -18.58 -0.33 -23.13
CA GLY A 15 -17.31 -1.01 -23.31
C GLY A 15 -16.18 -0.08 -23.69
N SER A 16 -16.15 1.15 -23.16
CA SER A 16 -14.86 1.82 -23.02
C SER A 16 -14.10 1.08 -21.94
N ALA A 17 -13.47 -0.02 -22.36
CA ALA A 17 -12.35 -0.60 -21.66
C ALA A 17 -11.40 0.55 -21.34
N PHE A 18 -11.20 0.82 -20.06
CA PHE A 18 -10.02 1.53 -19.61
C PHE A 18 -8.82 0.64 -19.92
N ALA A 19 -8.45 0.56 -21.20
CA ALA A 19 -7.10 0.21 -21.60
C ALA A 19 -6.23 1.46 -21.37
N GLY A 20 -6.12 1.88 -20.10
CA GLY A 20 -4.87 2.50 -19.68
C GLY A 20 -3.79 1.44 -19.90
N ASP A 21 -2.60 1.82 -20.35
CA ASP A 21 -1.47 0.90 -20.53
C ASP A 21 -1.31 0.04 -19.28
N VAL A 22 -1.91 -1.15 -19.30
CA VAL A 22 -1.74 -2.13 -18.23
C VAL A 22 -0.34 -2.63 -18.46
N LEU A 23 0.61 -2.09 -17.69
CA LEU A 23 1.96 -2.61 -17.65
C LEU A 23 1.87 -4.13 -17.57
N SER A 24 2.63 -4.82 -18.43
CA SER A 24 2.68 -6.28 -18.39
C SER A 24 3.17 -6.73 -17.02
N ASP A 25 2.64 -7.85 -16.54
CA ASP A 25 2.99 -8.35 -15.22
C ASP A 25 4.37 -9.01 -15.22
N THR A 26 5.41 -8.17 -15.14
CA THR A 26 6.82 -8.57 -15.14
C THR A 26 7.48 -8.21 -13.80
N PRO A 27 8.55 -8.91 -13.39
CA PRO A 27 9.28 -8.58 -12.16
C PRO A 27 9.76 -7.13 -12.12
N GLU A 28 10.18 -6.57 -13.25
CA GLU A 28 10.64 -5.19 -13.38
C GLU A 28 9.51 -4.18 -13.11
N ASN A 29 8.34 -4.40 -13.72
CA ASN A 29 7.18 -3.53 -13.52
C ASN A 29 6.65 -3.61 -12.08
N ARG A 30 6.65 -4.80 -11.48
CA ARG A 30 6.29 -4.97 -10.06
C ARG A 30 7.27 -4.25 -9.14
N ALA A 31 8.58 -4.35 -9.39
CA ALA A 31 9.60 -3.66 -8.60
C ALA A 31 9.46 -2.14 -8.67
N LYS A 32 9.16 -1.59 -9.85
CA LYS A 32 8.90 -0.17 -10.04
C LYS A 32 7.64 0.29 -9.29
N LEU A 33 6.55 -0.47 -9.36
CA LEU A 33 5.32 -0.14 -8.65
C LEU A 33 5.46 -0.30 -7.13
N ALA A 34 6.25 -1.27 -6.66
CA ALA A 34 6.60 -1.39 -5.25
C ALA A 34 7.33 -0.13 -4.75
N ASP A 35 8.29 0.40 -5.52
CA ASP A 35 8.93 1.68 -5.21
C ASP A 35 7.92 2.84 -5.17
N GLU A 36 6.98 2.89 -6.12
CA GLU A 36 5.96 3.94 -6.16
C GLU A 36 5.01 3.85 -4.96
N TYR A 37 4.59 2.65 -4.58
CA TYR A 37 3.76 2.42 -3.41
C TYR A 37 4.45 2.88 -2.12
N LEU A 38 5.73 2.50 -1.92
CA LEU A 38 6.48 2.84 -0.71
C LEU A 38 6.79 4.34 -0.58
N LYS A 39 6.67 5.14 -1.64
CA LYS A 39 6.73 6.61 -1.53
C LYS A 39 5.51 7.20 -0.83
N GLU A 40 4.35 6.54 -0.94
CA GLU A 40 3.10 6.99 -0.32
C GLU A 40 2.89 6.39 1.09
N VAL A 41 3.63 5.32 1.44
CA VAL A 41 3.55 4.68 2.76
C VAL A 41 4.63 5.24 3.69
N PRO A 42 4.27 5.94 4.78
CA PRO A 42 5.24 6.54 5.68
C PRO A 42 5.75 5.51 6.70
N VAL A 43 6.54 4.53 6.25
CA VAL A 43 7.03 3.39 7.06
C VAL A 43 7.70 3.86 8.35
N LYS A 44 8.50 4.93 8.28
CA LYS A 44 9.14 5.51 9.47
C LYS A 44 8.12 6.08 10.47
N GLU A 45 7.15 6.86 9.99
CA GLU A 45 6.13 7.47 10.85
C GLU A 45 5.30 6.38 11.54
N LEU A 46 4.98 5.30 10.81
CA LEU A 46 4.29 4.13 11.36
C LEU A 46 5.06 3.52 12.55
N LEU A 47 6.37 3.33 12.40
CA LEU A 47 7.23 2.78 13.45
C LEU A 47 7.42 3.73 14.63
N ASP A 48 7.56 5.03 14.34
CA ASP A 48 7.66 6.08 15.37
C ASP A 48 6.37 6.11 16.21
N ASP A 49 5.20 6.11 15.58
CA ASP A 49 3.89 6.13 16.25
C ASP A 49 3.71 4.91 17.17
N ILE A 50 4.09 3.72 16.69
CA ILE A 50 4.06 2.49 17.49
C ILE A 50 5.01 2.62 18.69
N THR A 51 6.24 3.07 18.43
CA THR A 51 7.28 3.21 19.47
C THR A 51 6.85 4.19 20.56
N GLU A 52 6.34 5.36 20.17
CA GLU A 52 5.88 6.40 21.10
C GLU A 52 4.72 5.91 21.97
N ARG A 53 3.77 5.20 21.38
CA ARG A 53 2.57 4.75 22.08
C ARG A 53 2.85 3.58 23.03
N ILE A 54 3.73 2.66 22.66
CA ILE A 54 4.21 1.62 23.58
C ILE A 54 5.03 2.27 24.70
N ALA A 55 5.91 3.23 24.38
CA ALA A 55 6.71 3.94 25.38
C ALA A 55 5.85 4.72 26.39
N ALA A 56 4.66 5.19 26.01
CA ALA A 56 3.74 5.88 26.92
C ALA A 56 3.34 5.00 28.12
N ASN A 57 3.29 3.67 27.95
CA ASN A 57 2.99 2.70 28.99
C ASN A 57 4.20 2.34 29.88
N ILE A 58 5.38 2.86 29.58
CA ILE A 58 6.61 2.66 30.36
C ILE A 58 6.76 3.80 31.39
N PRO A 59 7.29 3.55 32.61
CA PRO A 59 7.61 4.61 33.57
C PRO A 59 8.47 5.70 32.95
N GLU A 60 8.16 6.97 33.24
CA GLU A 60 8.77 8.14 32.58
C GLU A 60 10.30 8.11 32.58
N ASN A 61 10.91 7.71 33.69
CA ASN A 61 12.36 7.60 33.85
C ASN A 61 13.02 6.49 33.01
N LYS A 62 12.24 5.62 32.35
CA LYS A 62 12.70 4.51 31.50
C LYS A 62 12.27 4.64 30.04
N ARG A 63 11.44 5.63 29.70
CA ARG A 63 10.88 5.79 28.34
C ARG A 63 11.95 5.99 27.29
N GLU A 64 12.90 6.89 27.52
CA GLU A 64 13.95 7.19 26.55
C GLU A 64 14.93 6.03 26.35
N GLU A 65 15.24 5.28 27.42
CA GLU A 65 16.03 4.05 27.31
C GLU A 65 15.29 3.01 26.46
N PHE A 66 13.99 2.83 26.70
CA PHE A 66 13.15 1.92 25.93
C PHE A 66 13.06 2.29 24.44
N LYS A 67 12.79 3.56 24.13
CA LYS A 67 12.78 4.07 22.74
C LYS A 67 14.13 3.86 22.06
N SER A 68 15.24 4.15 22.78
CA SER A 68 16.59 3.92 22.26
C SER A 68 16.82 2.45 21.97
N MET A 69 16.42 1.52 22.85
CA MET A 69 16.55 0.09 22.59
C MET A 69 15.81 -0.37 21.32
N LEU A 70 14.61 0.15 21.06
CA LEU A 70 13.83 -0.21 19.88
C LEU A 70 14.41 0.35 18.58
N THR A 71 15.10 1.49 18.63
CA THR A 71 15.55 2.21 17.44
C THR A 71 17.05 2.08 17.15
N LYS A 72 17.88 1.79 18.16
CA LYS A 72 19.36 1.84 18.07
C LYS A 72 19.97 0.89 17.04
N HIS A 73 19.33 -0.24 16.79
CA HIS A 73 19.79 -1.23 15.80
C HIS A 73 18.78 -1.43 14.67
N PHE A 74 17.79 -0.56 14.59
CA PHE A 74 16.77 -0.66 13.58
C PHE A 74 17.28 -0.05 12.28
N ASP A 75 17.54 -0.91 11.30
CA ASP A 75 17.95 -0.52 9.97
C ASP A 75 16.70 -0.27 9.11
N LEU A 76 16.25 0.98 9.10
CA LEU A 76 15.07 1.41 8.34
C LEU A 76 15.25 1.16 6.84
N ASP A 77 16.45 1.39 6.31
CA ASP A 77 16.73 1.22 4.88
C ASP A 77 16.67 -0.25 4.50
N ALA A 78 17.20 -1.15 5.34
CA ALA A 78 17.07 -2.59 5.16
C ALA A 78 15.61 -3.06 5.24
N LEU A 79 14.80 -2.51 6.15
CA LEU A 79 13.36 -2.82 6.19
C LEU A 79 12.68 -2.40 4.90
N VAL A 80 12.85 -1.15 4.46
CA VAL A 80 12.21 -0.62 3.24
C VAL A 80 12.65 -1.43 2.01
N ALA A 81 13.92 -1.83 1.93
CA ALA A 81 14.40 -2.70 0.87
C ALA A 81 13.73 -4.09 0.89
N ALA A 82 13.59 -4.69 2.08
CA ALA A 82 12.90 -5.97 2.24
C ALA A 82 11.41 -5.88 1.91
N GLU A 83 10.74 -4.79 2.30
CA GLU A 83 9.34 -4.53 1.93
C GLU A 83 9.18 -4.42 0.42
N LYS A 84 10.05 -3.66 -0.25
CA LYS A 84 10.04 -3.53 -1.70
C LYS A 84 10.18 -4.89 -2.39
N GLU A 85 11.17 -5.68 -1.98
CA GLU A 85 11.41 -7.01 -2.54
C GLU A 85 10.18 -7.91 -2.33
N SER A 86 9.63 -7.91 -1.12
CA SER A 86 8.43 -8.68 -0.78
C SER A 86 7.22 -8.25 -1.62
N LEU A 87 6.98 -6.94 -1.74
CA LEU A 87 5.89 -6.39 -2.55
C LEU A 87 6.01 -6.83 -4.01
N ALA A 88 7.20 -6.69 -4.60
CA ALA A 88 7.44 -7.07 -5.99
C ALA A 88 7.33 -8.57 -6.24
N LYS A 89 7.66 -9.40 -5.23
CA LYS A 89 7.59 -10.86 -5.31
C LYS A 89 6.17 -11.39 -5.16
N VAL A 90 5.39 -10.82 -4.24
CA VAL A 90 4.09 -11.36 -3.84
C VAL A 90 2.95 -10.82 -4.68
N PHE A 91 2.96 -9.53 -5.01
CA PHE A 91 1.85 -8.87 -5.69
C PHE A 91 2.08 -8.74 -7.18
N THR A 92 0.99 -8.79 -7.93
CA THR A 92 0.95 -8.51 -9.38
C THR A 92 0.96 -7.00 -9.63
N VAL A 93 1.25 -6.62 -10.88
CA VAL A 93 1.09 -5.23 -11.34
C VAL A 93 -0.31 -4.67 -11.08
N GLY A 94 -1.36 -5.46 -11.29
CA GLY A 94 -2.74 -5.02 -11.09
C GLY A 94 -3.04 -4.70 -9.63
N GLU A 95 -2.56 -5.54 -8.71
CA GLU A 95 -2.75 -5.36 -7.27
C GLU A 95 -1.95 -4.17 -6.74
N LEU A 96 -0.67 -4.03 -7.13
CA LEU A 96 0.15 -2.89 -6.74
C LEU A 96 -0.45 -1.56 -7.21
N ASN A 97 -0.96 -1.52 -8.45
CA ASN A 97 -1.68 -0.34 -8.94
C ASN A 97 -2.93 -0.03 -8.12
N ALA A 98 -3.73 -1.04 -7.78
CA ALA A 98 -4.91 -0.85 -6.95
C ALA A 98 -4.54 -0.31 -5.56
N MET A 99 -3.46 -0.83 -4.97
CA MET A 99 -2.92 -0.35 -3.69
C MET A 99 -2.47 1.13 -3.77
N ILE A 100 -1.73 1.50 -4.82
CA ILE A 100 -1.30 2.90 -5.06
C ILE A 100 -2.50 3.82 -5.25
N GLN A 101 -3.49 3.40 -6.06
CA GLN A 101 -4.70 4.17 -6.30
C GLN A 101 -5.49 4.40 -5.01
N TYR A 102 -5.67 3.34 -4.21
CA TYR A 102 -6.32 3.46 -2.91
C TYR A 102 -5.55 4.43 -2.00
N GLN A 103 -4.22 4.29 -1.91
CA GLN A 103 -3.38 5.17 -1.10
C GLN A 103 -3.31 6.62 -1.60
N SER A 104 -3.71 6.88 -2.84
CA SER A 104 -3.83 8.23 -3.37
C SER A 104 -5.11 8.94 -2.91
N THR A 105 -6.10 8.22 -2.38
CA THR A 105 -7.35 8.80 -1.87
C THR A 105 -7.19 9.41 -0.47
N PRO A 106 -8.01 10.41 -0.08
CA PRO A 106 -8.02 10.94 1.28
C PRO A 106 -8.23 9.86 2.35
N GLU A 107 -9.15 8.92 2.10
CA GLU A 107 -9.48 7.81 2.99
C GLU A 107 -8.31 6.84 3.10
N GLY A 108 -7.66 6.48 1.99
CA GLY A 108 -6.47 5.63 1.98
C GLY A 108 -5.34 6.21 2.81
N LYS A 109 -4.99 7.48 2.58
CA LYS A 109 -3.98 8.20 3.38
C LYS A 109 -4.35 8.25 4.86
N SER A 110 -5.61 8.55 5.18
CA SER A 110 -6.08 8.58 6.56
C SER A 110 -6.01 7.20 7.23
N SER A 111 -6.40 6.14 6.51
CA SER A 111 -6.40 4.77 7.03
C SER A 111 -4.99 4.28 7.34
N MET A 112 -4.02 4.56 6.46
CA MET A 112 -2.63 4.16 6.65
C MET A 112 -2.01 4.82 7.89
N LYS A 113 -2.25 6.11 8.11
CA LYS A 113 -1.79 6.80 9.33
C LYS A 113 -2.36 6.18 10.60
N LYS A 114 -3.59 5.66 10.55
CA LYS A 114 -4.23 5.01 11.69
C LYS A 114 -3.71 3.60 11.95
N MET A 115 -2.96 2.99 11.04
CA MET A 115 -2.47 1.62 11.25
C MET A 115 -1.47 1.53 12.40
N GLY A 116 -0.60 2.52 12.58
CA GLY A 116 0.38 2.51 13.68
C GLY A 116 -0.33 2.61 15.03
N ILE A 117 -1.31 3.52 15.09
CA ILE A 117 -2.20 3.69 16.25
C ILE A 117 -2.94 2.39 16.58
N TYR A 118 -3.58 1.77 15.58
CA TYR A 118 -4.32 0.53 15.77
C TYR A 118 -3.42 -0.62 16.22
N MET A 119 -2.24 -0.78 15.60
CA MET A 119 -1.27 -1.82 15.96
C MET A 119 -0.73 -1.64 17.39
N ALA A 120 -0.55 -0.40 17.84
CA ALA A 120 -0.09 -0.12 19.20
C ALA A 120 -1.16 -0.39 20.29
N ASP A 121 -2.43 -0.50 19.90
CA ASP A 121 -3.54 -0.83 20.82
C ASP A 121 -3.74 -2.36 20.96
N LEU A 122 -3.03 -3.19 20.18
CA LEU A 122 -3.01 -4.66 20.28
C LEU A 122 -1.95 -5.17 21.26
#